data_AF-A0A9D8DE98-F1
#
_entry.id   AF-A0A9D8DE98-F1
#
_cell.length_a   1.000
_cell.length_b   1.000
_cell.length_c   1.000
_cell.angle_alpha   90.00
_cell.angle_beta   90.00
_cell.angle_gamma   90.00
#
_symmetry.space_group_name_H-M   'P 1'
#
loop_
_entity.id
_entity.type
_entity.pdbx_description
1 polymer ?
#
loop_
_entity_poly.entity_id
_entity_poly.type
_entity_poly.pdbx_seq_one_letter_code
_entity_poly.pdbx_strand_id
1 'polypeptide(L)'
;MERDSGSASVEQVALAALVALVLLAAIAAVAARPPGDGARLLGNSIARRIACAPRHPVPCGRNPLALAYGFPVGKLVRLLAPAPGSLSPEGLLPVDFRLCRSPGCAAPGDGPGLTAAGRRVTVFTSVEDLRRAGGPVRISYWLYRPTRGWERLVRDAGAAELARAAGLRLNLELDPALVPLETLAGRNHHRFAPGEQPPWRWRVRSAYPD
;
A
#
# COMPACT_ATOMS: atom_id res chain seq x y z
N MET A 1 21.02 -23.99 36.35
CA MET A 1 21.21 -22.57 35.99
C MET A 1 22.43 -22.50 35.09
N GLU A 2 22.25 -22.87 33.82
CA GLU A 2 23.31 -22.78 32.81
C GLU A 2 23.58 -21.32 32.51
N ARG A 3 24.85 -20.92 32.66
CA ARG A 3 25.35 -19.63 32.19
C ARG A 3 25.72 -19.81 30.72
N ASP A 4 24.97 -19.17 29.82
CA ASP A 4 25.44 -18.93 28.46
C ASP A 4 26.65 -18.00 28.51
N SER A 5 27.85 -18.56 28.37
CA SER A 5 29.06 -17.78 28.10
C SER A 5 29.09 -17.47 26.61
N GLY A 6 28.56 -16.30 26.23
CA GLY A 6 28.57 -15.82 24.85
C GLY A 6 29.99 -15.70 24.30
N SER A 7 30.30 -16.47 23.24
CA SER A 7 31.57 -16.39 22.51
C SER A 7 31.55 -15.20 21.54
N ALA A 8 31.62 -13.98 22.07
CA ALA A 8 31.90 -12.82 21.23
C ALA A 8 33.38 -12.89 20.84
N SER A 9 33.67 -13.04 19.54
CA SER A 9 35.07 -12.95 19.08
C SER A 9 35.60 -11.55 19.38
N VAL A 10 36.91 -11.42 19.61
CA VAL A 10 37.56 -10.13 19.92
C VAL A 10 37.27 -9.10 18.81
N GLU A 11 37.09 -9.56 17.58
CA GLU A 11 36.70 -8.75 16.43
C GLU A 11 35.28 -8.18 16.55
N GLN A 12 34.32 -8.95 17.07
CA GLN A 12 32.96 -8.46 17.31
C GLN A 12 32.91 -7.41 18.42
N VAL A 13 33.71 -7.60 19.48
CA VAL A 13 33.82 -6.61 20.57
C VAL A 13 34.47 -5.33 20.06
N ALA A 14 35.55 -5.44 19.28
CA ALA A 14 36.21 -4.30 18.67
C ALA A 14 35.30 -3.54 17.69
N LEU A 15 34.54 -4.26 16.86
CA LEU A 15 33.56 -3.66 15.95
C LEU A 15 32.43 -2.95 16.71
N ALA A 16 31.87 -3.60 17.74
CA ALA A 16 30.83 -3.00 18.56
C ALA A 16 31.32 -1.74 19.29
N ALA A 17 32.55 -1.78 19.84
CA ALA A 17 33.18 -0.64 20.47
C ALA A 17 33.44 0.51 19.48
N LEU A 18 33.91 0.20 18.27
CA LEU A 18 34.11 1.19 17.22
C LEU A 18 32.79 1.86 16.81
N VAL A 19 31.73 1.07 16.60
CA VAL A 19 30.38 1.59 16.28
C VAL A 19 29.88 2.49 17.41
N ALA A 20 30.01 2.07 18.66
CA ALA A 20 29.61 2.87 19.82
C ALA A 20 30.37 4.21 19.87
N LEU A 21 31.68 4.19 19.62
CA LEU A 21 32.51 5.40 19.63
C LEU A 21 32.14 6.37 18.49
N VAL A 22 31.85 5.85 17.30
CA VAL A 22 31.36 6.66 16.17
C VAL A 22 30.00 7.30 16.50
N LEU A 23 29.08 6.55 17.10
CA LEU A 23 27.77 7.06 17.50
C LEU A 23 27.90 8.17 18.56
N LEU A 24 28.74 7.96 19.57
CA LEU A 24 29.01 8.96 20.60
C LEU A 24 29.62 10.24 20.02
N ALA A 25 30.59 10.11 19.11
CA ALA A 25 31.18 11.26 18.43
C ALA A 25 30.15 12.03 17.58
N ALA A 26 29.26 11.33 16.88
CA ALA A 26 28.18 11.93 16.11
C ALA A 26 27.19 12.69 17.01
N ILE A 27 26.79 12.10 18.14
CA ILE A 27 25.90 12.74 19.12
C ILE A 27 26.56 14.01 19.69
N ALA A 28 27.82 13.93 20.09
CA ALA A 28 28.57 15.07 20.62
C ALA A 28 28.68 16.20 19.58
N ALA A 29 28.93 15.87 18.30
CA ALA A 29 28.99 16.83 17.22
C ALA A 29 27.64 17.55 16.98
N VAL A 30 26.53 16.81 17.03
CA VAL A 30 25.17 17.36 16.92
C VAL A 30 24.82 18.26 18.11
N ALA A 31 25.22 17.88 19.33
CA ALA A 31 25.00 18.68 20.53
C ALA A 31 25.82 19.98 20.52
N ALA A 32 27.06 19.93 20.04
CA ALA A 32 27.94 21.09 19.96
C ALA A 32 27.53 22.08 18.85
N ARG A 33 26.91 21.59 17.77
CA ARG A 33 26.39 22.41 16.67
C ARG A 33 25.03 21.88 16.24
N PRO A 34 23.93 22.41 16.79
CA PRO A 34 22.60 21.95 16.43
C PRO A 34 22.41 22.12 14.91
N PRO A 35 21.92 21.08 14.22
CA PRO A 35 21.79 21.08 12.77
C PRO A 35 20.88 22.23 12.32
N GLY A 36 21.44 23.11 11.47
CA GLY A 36 20.67 24.17 10.80
C GLY A 36 19.68 23.61 9.78
N ASP A 37 18.92 24.51 9.15
CA ASP A 37 17.82 24.13 8.26
C ASP A 37 18.24 23.23 7.10
N GLY A 38 19.47 23.39 6.58
CA GLY A 38 20.03 22.52 5.53
C GLY A 38 20.16 21.05 5.96
N ALA A 39 20.56 20.80 7.21
CA ALA A 39 20.66 19.43 7.74
C ALA A 39 19.27 18.83 8.04
N ARG A 40 18.28 19.65 8.41
CA ARG A 40 16.88 19.23 8.53
C ARG A 40 16.28 18.89 7.17
N LEU A 41 16.55 19.69 6.14
CA LEU A 41 16.11 19.44 4.76
C LEU A 41 16.76 18.16 4.22
N LEU A 42 18.05 17.95 4.47
CA LEU A 42 18.75 16.73 4.11
C LEU A 42 18.16 15.51 4.84
N GLY A 43 17.97 15.61 6.16
CA GLY A 43 17.33 14.56 6.98
C GLY A 43 15.93 14.21 6.49
N ASN A 44 15.12 15.22 6.16
CA ASN A 44 13.79 15.03 5.56
C ASN A 44 13.86 14.39 4.18
N SER A 45 14.85 14.74 3.36
CA SER A 45 15.04 14.15 2.03
C SER A 45 15.49 12.69 2.10
N ILE A 46 16.35 12.36 3.07
CA ILE A 46 16.82 11.00 3.34
C ILE A 46 15.69 10.17 3.94
N ALA A 47 14.98 10.67 4.96
CA ALA A 47 13.81 10.01 5.53
C ALA A 47 12.73 9.76 4.47
N ARG A 48 12.50 10.73 3.58
CA ARG A 48 11.61 10.54 2.42
C ARG A 48 12.16 9.43 1.54
N ARG A 49 13.41 9.47 1.08
CA ARG A 49 14.00 8.43 0.22
C ARG A 49 14.04 7.03 0.87
N ILE A 50 14.24 6.92 2.18
CA ILE A 50 14.20 5.66 2.93
C ILE A 50 12.77 5.15 3.06
N ALA A 51 11.79 6.02 3.35
CA ALA A 51 10.37 5.67 3.31
C ALA A 51 9.93 5.25 1.88
N CYS A 52 10.67 5.69 0.86
CA CYS A 52 10.52 5.34 -0.54
C CYS A 52 11.33 4.12 -0.99
N ALA A 53 11.84 3.31 -0.05
CA ALA A 53 12.49 2.05 -0.38
C ALA A 53 11.60 1.23 -1.35
N PRO A 54 12.17 0.40 -2.25
CA PRO A 54 11.54 -0.09 -3.50
C PRO A 54 10.32 -1.00 -3.33
N ARG A 55 9.79 -1.13 -2.11
CA ARG A 55 8.66 -2.00 -1.78
C ARG A 55 7.31 -1.43 -2.21
N HIS A 56 7.24 -0.20 -2.71
CA HIS A 56 6.02 0.36 -3.30
C HIS A 56 6.19 0.65 -4.81
N PRO A 57 5.26 0.17 -5.66
CA PRO A 57 5.33 0.29 -7.11
C PRO A 57 5.03 1.71 -7.65
N VAL A 58 5.10 2.73 -6.79
CA VAL A 58 4.60 4.07 -7.06
C VAL A 58 5.72 5.07 -6.74
N PRO A 59 6.11 5.97 -7.67
CA PRO A 59 7.05 7.05 -7.37
C PRO A 59 6.58 7.80 -6.13
N CYS A 60 7.49 7.93 -5.19
CA CYS A 60 7.14 8.42 -3.87
C CYS A 60 6.47 9.80 -3.86
N GLY A 61 5.47 9.94 -2.99
CA GLY A 61 4.69 11.17 -2.87
C GLY A 61 3.60 11.33 -3.94
N ARG A 62 3.44 10.37 -4.86
CA ARG A 62 2.32 10.35 -5.81
C ARG A 62 1.25 9.36 -5.35
N ASN A 63 -0.01 9.77 -5.47
CA ASN A 63 -1.13 8.89 -5.15
C ASN A 63 -1.27 7.81 -6.24
N PRO A 64 -1.39 6.51 -5.90
CA PRO A 64 -1.49 5.43 -6.88
C PRO A 64 -2.69 5.59 -7.81
N LEU A 65 -3.84 6.04 -7.30
CA LEU A 65 -5.04 6.27 -8.10
C LEU A 65 -4.82 7.39 -9.13
N ALA A 66 -4.14 8.47 -8.71
CA ALA A 66 -3.83 9.57 -9.61
C ALA A 66 -2.83 9.16 -10.69
N LEU A 67 -1.88 8.29 -10.37
CA LEU A 67 -0.93 7.75 -11.35
C LEU A 67 -1.58 6.78 -12.34
N ALA A 68 -2.48 5.91 -11.88
CA ALA A 68 -3.12 4.94 -12.74
C ALA A 68 -4.24 5.55 -13.60
N TYR A 69 -5.01 6.50 -13.05
CA TYR A 69 -6.27 6.97 -13.65
C TYR A 69 -6.34 8.49 -13.89
N GLY A 70 -5.33 9.25 -13.46
CA GLY A 70 -5.41 10.70 -13.36
C GLY A 70 -6.23 11.18 -12.15
N PHE A 71 -6.13 12.46 -11.81
CA PHE A 71 -6.80 13.02 -10.62
C PHE A 71 -8.33 12.90 -10.64
N PRO A 72 -9.05 13.26 -11.74
CA PRO A 72 -10.52 13.24 -11.72
C PRO A 72 -11.07 11.84 -11.45
N VAL A 73 -10.58 10.85 -12.17
CA VAL A 73 -11.03 9.45 -12.03
C VAL A 73 -10.48 8.83 -10.76
N GLY A 74 -9.25 9.14 -10.34
CA GLY A 74 -8.70 8.65 -9.07
C GLY A 74 -9.53 9.11 -7.86
N LYS A 75 -10.00 10.36 -7.85
CA LYS A 75 -10.92 10.87 -6.83
C LYS A 75 -12.27 10.16 -6.86
N LEU A 76 -12.80 9.89 -8.05
CA LEU A 76 -14.04 9.13 -8.23
C LEU A 76 -13.93 7.70 -7.68
N VAL A 77 -12.80 7.02 -7.95
CA VAL A 77 -12.50 5.69 -7.39
C VAL A 77 -12.45 5.73 -5.86
N ARG A 78 -11.91 6.80 -5.26
CA ARG A 78 -11.95 6.96 -3.81
C ARG A 78 -13.38 7.24 -3.30
N LEU A 79 -14.14 8.10 -3.97
CA LEU A 79 -15.51 8.44 -3.59
C LEU A 79 -16.42 7.21 -3.52
N LEU A 80 -16.27 6.31 -4.50
CA LEU A 80 -17.15 5.17 -4.69
C LEU A 80 -16.60 3.85 -4.10
N ALA A 81 -15.51 3.95 -3.33
CA ALA A 81 -14.89 2.80 -2.69
C ALA A 81 -15.85 2.11 -1.70
N PRO A 82 -15.82 0.77 -1.59
CA PRO A 82 -16.59 0.06 -0.58
C PRO A 82 -16.10 0.41 0.84
N ALA A 83 -16.98 0.29 1.82
CA ALA A 83 -16.62 0.47 3.22
C ALA A 83 -15.54 -0.54 3.64
N PRO A 84 -14.52 -0.12 4.43
CA PRO A 84 -13.39 -0.98 4.77
C PRO A 84 -13.78 -2.17 5.68
N GLY A 85 -14.86 -2.06 6.46
CA GLY A 85 -15.36 -3.15 7.31
C GLY A 85 -16.21 -4.20 6.60
N SER A 86 -16.19 -4.27 5.27
CA SER A 86 -16.99 -5.28 4.53
C SER A 86 -16.42 -6.68 4.78
N LEU A 87 -17.10 -7.45 5.62
CA LEU A 87 -16.75 -8.84 5.95
C LEU A 87 -17.35 -9.81 4.94
N SER A 88 -16.65 -10.93 4.69
CA SER A 88 -17.29 -12.09 4.06
C SER A 88 -18.25 -12.79 5.04
N PRO A 89 -19.08 -13.74 4.58
CA PRO A 89 -19.88 -14.57 5.47
C PRO A 89 -19.09 -15.27 6.60
N GLU A 90 -17.83 -15.61 6.36
CA GLU A 90 -16.89 -16.23 7.32
C GLU A 90 -16.15 -15.20 8.20
N GLY A 91 -16.49 -13.92 8.07
CA GLY A 91 -15.87 -12.87 8.87
C GLY A 91 -14.43 -12.53 8.47
N LEU A 92 -14.02 -12.77 7.22
CA LEU A 92 -12.71 -12.31 6.73
C LEU A 92 -12.83 -10.89 6.18
N LEU A 93 -11.80 -10.06 6.31
CA LEU A 93 -11.64 -8.75 5.64
C LEU A 93 -10.89 -8.88 4.30
N PRO A 94 -11.07 -7.94 3.34
CA PRO A 94 -10.33 -7.98 2.09
C PRO A 94 -8.91 -7.43 2.33
N VAL A 95 -7.91 -8.14 1.80
CA VAL A 95 -6.49 -7.91 2.11
C VAL A 95 -5.63 -7.90 0.86
N ASP A 96 -4.42 -7.38 0.98
CA ASP A 96 -3.43 -7.46 -0.08
C ASP A 96 -2.90 -8.90 -0.20
N PHE A 97 -3.23 -9.58 -1.29
CA PHE A 97 -2.81 -10.98 -1.54
C PHE A 97 -1.28 -11.16 -1.59
N ARG A 98 -0.51 -10.09 -1.74
CA ARG A 98 0.95 -10.12 -1.72
C ARG A 98 1.50 -10.22 -0.30
N LEU A 99 0.72 -9.78 0.69
CA LEU A 99 1.11 -9.69 2.10
C LEU A 99 0.35 -10.68 2.99
N CYS A 100 -0.86 -11.08 2.61
CA CYS A 100 -1.72 -11.96 3.39
C CYS A 100 -2.40 -13.00 2.50
N ARG A 101 -2.20 -14.29 2.82
CA ARG A 101 -2.71 -15.46 2.09
C ARG A 101 -3.29 -16.55 2.98
N SER A 102 -3.50 -16.24 4.26
CA SER A 102 -4.13 -17.14 5.21
C SER A 102 -5.30 -16.44 5.90
N PRO A 103 -6.34 -17.18 6.31
CA PRO A 103 -7.49 -16.59 7.00
C PRO A 103 -7.09 -15.78 8.25
N GLY A 104 -6.09 -16.24 9.01
CA GLY A 104 -5.66 -15.59 10.25
C GLY A 104 -5.18 -14.15 10.08
N CYS A 105 -4.48 -13.82 8.98
CA CYS A 105 -4.05 -12.44 8.74
C CYS A 105 -5.16 -11.53 8.18
N ALA A 106 -6.28 -12.11 7.75
CA ALA A 106 -7.45 -11.42 7.24
C ALA A 106 -8.58 -11.30 8.28
N ALA A 107 -8.40 -11.84 9.48
CA ALA A 107 -9.36 -11.70 10.57
C ALA A 107 -9.51 -10.21 10.97
N PRO A 108 -10.72 -9.72 11.31
CA PRO A 108 -10.95 -8.33 11.68
C PRO A 108 -10.18 -7.96 12.96
N GLY A 109 -9.62 -6.75 12.97
CA GLY A 109 -9.05 -6.15 14.17
C GLY A 109 -10.06 -5.23 14.86
N ASP A 110 -9.58 -4.44 15.81
CA ASP A 110 -10.42 -3.56 16.65
C ASP A 110 -11.03 -2.38 15.87
N GLY A 111 -10.51 -2.06 14.68
CA GLY A 111 -10.96 -0.95 13.84
C GLY A 111 -11.35 -1.40 12.43
N PRO A 112 -12.26 -0.68 11.75
CA PRO A 112 -12.83 -1.12 10.46
C PRO A 112 -11.83 -1.13 9.30
N GLY A 113 -10.66 -0.48 9.46
CA GLY A 113 -9.62 -0.39 8.44
C GLY A 113 -8.45 -1.36 8.61
N LEU A 114 -8.44 -2.15 9.70
CA LEU A 114 -7.31 -3.01 10.06
C LEU A 114 -7.75 -4.43 10.37
N THR A 115 -6.91 -5.39 9.99
CA THR A 115 -6.99 -6.78 10.45
C THR A 115 -6.36 -6.92 11.83
N ALA A 116 -6.66 -8.02 12.54
CA ALA A 116 -6.03 -8.34 13.83
C ALA A 116 -4.50 -8.50 13.72
N ALA A 117 -4.01 -8.84 12.52
CA ALA A 117 -2.58 -8.90 12.21
C ALA A 117 -1.96 -7.54 11.84
N GLY A 118 -2.67 -6.42 12.08
CA GLY A 118 -2.20 -5.07 11.79
C GLY A 118 -2.06 -4.76 10.30
N ARG A 119 -2.78 -5.48 9.43
CA ARG A 119 -2.77 -5.23 7.98
C ARG A 119 -3.91 -4.29 7.62
N ARG A 120 -3.67 -3.38 6.69
CA ARG A 120 -4.74 -2.53 6.15
C ARG A 120 -5.69 -3.33 5.28
N VAL A 121 -6.98 -3.06 5.46
CA VAL A 121 -8.00 -3.49 4.51
C VAL A 121 -7.62 -2.97 3.13
N THR A 122 -7.56 -3.86 2.15
CA THR A 122 -7.08 -3.53 0.81
C THR A 122 -8.09 -3.97 -0.24
N VAL A 123 -8.35 -3.08 -1.19
CA VAL A 123 -9.22 -3.32 -2.33
C VAL A 123 -8.45 -2.99 -3.60
N PHE A 124 -8.41 -3.93 -4.53
CA PHE A 124 -7.78 -3.71 -5.82
C PHE A 124 -8.77 -3.05 -6.78
N THR A 125 -8.31 -2.18 -7.66
CA THR A 125 -9.18 -1.45 -8.59
C THR A 125 -8.77 -1.69 -10.03
N SER A 126 -9.76 -1.66 -10.93
CA SER A 126 -9.51 -1.47 -12.35
C SER A 126 -10.58 -0.56 -12.96
N VAL A 127 -10.21 0.24 -13.95
CA VAL A 127 -11.10 1.24 -14.53
C VAL A 127 -11.16 1.11 -16.05
N GLU A 128 -12.39 1.14 -16.57
CA GLU A 128 -12.68 1.34 -17.98
C GLU A 128 -13.32 2.74 -18.14
N ASP A 129 -12.56 3.69 -18.67
CA ASP A 129 -13.05 5.04 -18.95
C ASP A 129 -13.68 5.11 -20.34
N LEU A 130 -15.00 4.92 -20.41
CA LEU A 130 -15.76 4.89 -21.66
C LEU A 130 -16.25 6.28 -22.09
N ARG A 131 -15.86 7.36 -21.39
CA ARG A 131 -16.37 8.71 -21.66
C ARG A 131 -16.05 9.21 -23.06
N ARG A 132 -14.90 8.81 -23.63
CA ARG A 132 -14.55 9.15 -25.02
C ARG A 132 -15.51 8.55 -26.06
N ALA A 133 -16.20 7.46 -25.70
CA ALA A 133 -17.21 6.81 -26.52
C ALA A 133 -18.64 7.17 -26.09
N GLY A 134 -18.82 8.21 -25.26
CA GLY A 134 -20.13 8.60 -24.71
C GLY A 134 -20.66 7.72 -23.57
N GLY A 135 -19.85 6.78 -23.08
CA GLY A 135 -20.22 5.88 -21.98
C GLY A 135 -19.79 6.39 -20.59
N PRO A 136 -20.12 5.64 -19.52
CA PRO A 136 -19.74 5.99 -18.15
C PRO A 136 -18.25 5.70 -17.87
N VAL A 137 -17.78 6.12 -16.70
CA VAL A 137 -16.58 5.51 -16.10
C VAL A 137 -17.02 4.27 -15.34
N ARG A 138 -16.55 3.09 -15.76
CA ARG A 138 -16.82 1.82 -15.08
C ARG A 138 -15.66 1.44 -14.18
N ILE A 139 -15.93 1.33 -12.88
CA ILE A 139 -14.95 1.00 -11.85
C ILE A 139 -15.25 -0.40 -11.34
N SER A 140 -14.26 -1.29 -11.39
CA SER A 140 -14.31 -2.60 -10.76
C SER A 140 -13.43 -2.60 -9.52
N TYR A 141 -14.03 -2.95 -8.37
CA TYR A 141 -13.34 -3.22 -7.12
C TYR A 141 -13.22 -4.73 -6.94
N TRP A 142 -12.01 -5.19 -6.67
CA TRP A 142 -11.66 -6.59 -6.52
C TRP A 142 -11.21 -6.83 -5.08
N LEU A 143 -12.01 -7.59 -4.34
CA LEU A 143 -11.81 -7.87 -2.93
C LEU A 143 -11.23 -9.28 -2.82
N TYR A 144 -9.95 -9.38 -2.48
CA TYR A 144 -9.30 -10.67 -2.26
C TYR A 144 -9.44 -11.08 -0.80
N ARG A 145 -9.89 -12.32 -0.57
CA ARG A 145 -9.96 -12.95 0.75
C ARG A 145 -9.34 -14.34 0.67
N PRO A 146 -8.35 -14.68 1.52
CA PRO A 146 -7.78 -16.02 1.58
C PRO A 146 -8.86 -17.09 1.70
N THR A 147 -8.62 -18.25 1.08
CA THR A 147 -9.50 -19.42 0.93
C THR A 147 -10.83 -19.21 0.20
N ARG A 148 -11.23 -17.97 -0.06
CA ARG A 148 -12.45 -17.61 -0.80
C ARG A 148 -12.18 -17.07 -2.19
N GLY A 149 -10.97 -16.54 -2.41
CA GLY A 149 -10.58 -15.96 -3.69
C GLY A 149 -11.06 -14.53 -3.84
N TRP A 150 -11.72 -14.22 -4.96
CA TRP A 150 -11.96 -12.85 -5.41
C TRP A 150 -13.46 -12.55 -5.54
N GLU A 151 -13.88 -11.49 -4.89
CA GLU A 151 -15.20 -10.88 -5.09
C GLU A 151 -15.05 -9.62 -5.96
N ARG A 152 -16.01 -9.39 -6.87
CA ARG A 152 -16.04 -8.21 -7.74
C ARG A 152 -17.25 -7.34 -7.44
N LEU A 153 -17.00 -6.07 -7.15
CA LEU A 153 -18.04 -5.03 -7.09
C LEU A 153 -17.85 -4.08 -8.27
N VAL A 154 -18.92 -3.76 -8.99
CA VAL A 154 -18.88 -2.81 -10.12
C VAL A 154 -19.67 -1.57 -9.77
N ARG A 155 -19.14 -0.41 -10.15
CA ARG A 155 -19.80 0.89 -10.07
C ARG A 155 -19.64 1.61 -11.40
N ASP A 156 -20.75 2.05 -11.96
CA ASP A 156 -20.77 2.95 -13.11
C ASP A 156 -21.02 4.38 -12.60
N ALA A 157 -20.32 5.34 -13.19
CA ALA A 157 -20.36 6.73 -12.77
C ALA A 157 -20.34 7.68 -13.97
N GLY A 158 -21.15 8.73 -13.88
CA GLY A 158 -21.28 9.76 -14.91
C GLY A 158 -20.65 11.09 -14.49
N ALA A 159 -21.06 12.15 -15.18
CA ALA A 159 -20.58 13.51 -14.94
C ALA A 159 -20.91 14.01 -13.52
N ALA A 160 -22.06 13.64 -12.97
CA ALA A 160 -22.49 14.06 -11.65
C ALA A 160 -21.57 13.52 -10.53
N GLU A 161 -21.22 12.23 -10.58
CA GLU A 161 -20.30 11.64 -9.60
C GLU A 161 -18.88 12.21 -9.75
N LEU A 162 -18.44 12.48 -10.97
CA LEU A 162 -17.16 13.15 -11.23
C LEU A 162 -17.12 14.55 -10.61
N ALA A 163 -18.19 15.33 -10.78
CA ALA A 163 -18.31 16.65 -10.18
C ALA A 163 -18.29 16.58 -8.64
N ARG A 164 -19.03 15.63 -8.05
CA ARG A 164 -19.00 15.36 -6.60
C ARG A 164 -17.61 14.97 -6.10
N ALA A 165 -16.87 14.18 -6.89
CA ALA A 165 -15.53 13.73 -6.55
C ALA A 165 -14.49 14.84 -6.65
N ALA A 166 -14.74 15.93 -7.39
CA ALA A 166 -13.74 16.96 -7.69
C ALA A 166 -13.12 17.59 -6.42
N GLY A 167 -13.92 17.76 -5.37
CA GLY A 167 -13.49 18.32 -4.08
C GLY A 167 -12.67 17.37 -3.20
N LEU A 168 -12.63 16.07 -3.51
CA LEU A 168 -11.93 15.09 -2.67
C LEU A 168 -10.42 15.29 -2.70
N ARG A 169 -9.79 15.08 -1.55
CA ARG A 169 -8.34 14.93 -1.42
C ARG A 169 -7.97 13.46 -1.43
N LEU A 170 -6.97 13.11 -2.23
CA LEU A 170 -6.46 11.75 -2.35
C LEU A 170 -5.40 11.47 -1.30
N ASN A 171 -5.83 11.16 -0.06
CA ASN A 171 -4.93 10.74 1.02
C ASN A 171 -4.66 9.21 0.97
N LEU A 172 -3.40 8.83 1.18
CA LEU A 172 -2.92 7.44 1.22
C LEU A 172 -3.31 6.70 2.51
N GLU A 173 -3.52 7.43 3.59
CA GLU A 173 -3.88 6.90 4.91
C GLU A 173 -5.35 6.47 4.99
N LEU A 174 -6.19 6.89 4.05
CA LEU A 174 -7.61 6.56 4.05
C LEU A 174 -7.86 5.10 3.74
N ASP A 175 -8.69 4.45 4.54
CA ASP A 175 -9.15 3.08 4.36
C ASP A 175 -10.42 3.00 3.47
N PRO A 176 -10.57 1.92 2.67
CA PRO A 176 -9.57 0.89 2.43
C PRO A 176 -8.37 1.43 1.65
N ALA A 177 -7.24 0.75 1.72
CA ALA A 177 -6.13 0.95 0.81
C ALA A 177 -6.58 0.56 -0.61
N LEU A 178 -6.47 1.47 -1.57
CA LEU A 178 -6.89 1.23 -2.96
C LEU A 178 -5.66 1.01 -3.84
N VAL A 179 -5.62 -0.15 -4.50
CA VAL A 179 -4.46 -0.59 -5.31
C VAL A 179 -4.88 -0.77 -6.77
N PRO A 180 -4.50 0.15 -7.68
CA PRO A 180 -4.74 -0.02 -9.11
C PRO A 180 -4.03 -1.25 -9.67
N LEU A 181 -4.78 -2.11 -10.33
CA LEU A 181 -4.22 -3.26 -11.03
C LEU A 181 -3.38 -2.79 -12.23
N GLU A 182 -3.79 -1.73 -12.92
CA GLU A 182 -3.13 -1.19 -14.12
C GLU A 182 -1.64 -0.89 -13.89
N THR A 183 -1.28 -0.43 -12.69
CA THR A 183 0.09 -0.11 -12.27
C THR A 183 0.70 -1.14 -11.32
N LEU A 184 -0.01 -2.24 -11.01
CA LEU A 184 0.49 -3.26 -10.08
C LEU A 184 1.58 -4.11 -10.73
N ALA A 185 2.82 -3.91 -10.28
CA ALA A 185 3.99 -4.65 -10.75
C ALA A 185 3.79 -6.17 -10.56
N GLY A 186 4.10 -6.94 -11.61
CA GLY A 186 4.03 -8.40 -11.56
C GLY A 186 2.63 -8.98 -11.38
N ARG A 187 1.54 -8.19 -11.49
CA ARG A 187 0.17 -8.62 -11.16
C ARG A 187 -0.24 -9.97 -11.76
N ASN A 188 0.19 -10.25 -12.99
CA ASN A 188 -0.19 -11.44 -13.72
C ASN A 188 0.69 -12.67 -13.40
N HIS A 189 1.80 -12.48 -12.71
CA HIS A 189 2.82 -13.51 -12.46
C HIS A 189 2.77 -14.08 -11.03
N HIS A 190 1.92 -13.53 -10.16
CA HIS A 190 1.71 -14.12 -8.84
C HIS A 190 1.00 -15.47 -8.96
N ARG A 191 1.53 -16.47 -8.26
CA ARG A 191 0.88 -17.79 -8.11
C ARG A 191 -0.25 -17.66 -7.10
N PHE A 192 -1.33 -18.42 -7.23
CA PHE A 192 -2.44 -18.48 -6.26
C PHE A 192 -2.79 -19.95 -6.01
N ALA A 193 -3.40 -20.22 -4.85
CA ALA A 193 -3.94 -21.54 -4.58
C ALA A 193 -5.07 -21.87 -5.58
N PRO A 194 -5.38 -23.16 -5.80
CA PRO A 194 -6.58 -23.54 -6.53
C PRO A 194 -7.83 -22.84 -5.95
N GLY A 195 -8.73 -22.35 -6.81
CA GLY A 195 -9.92 -21.59 -6.40
C GLY A 195 -9.69 -20.11 -6.09
N GLU A 196 -8.45 -19.66 -5.94
CA GLU A 196 -8.12 -18.25 -5.65
C GLU A 196 -7.58 -17.48 -6.87
N GLN A 197 -7.68 -18.06 -8.06
CA GLN A 197 -7.15 -17.44 -9.27
C GLN A 197 -7.89 -16.13 -9.57
N PRO A 198 -7.17 -15.03 -9.84
CA PRO A 198 -7.80 -13.75 -10.09
C PRO A 198 -8.54 -13.73 -11.43
N PRO A 199 -9.83 -13.37 -11.43
CA PRO A 199 -10.63 -13.27 -12.66
C PRO A 199 -10.21 -12.12 -13.57
N TRP A 200 -9.44 -11.17 -13.05
CA TRP A 200 -8.87 -10.02 -13.77
C TRP A 200 -7.53 -10.33 -14.45
N ARG A 201 -6.92 -11.50 -14.18
CA ARG A 201 -5.59 -11.83 -14.71
C ARG A 201 -5.60 -11.81 -16.22
N TRP A 202 -4.61 -11.15 -16.81
CA TRP A 202 -4.46 -10.98 -18.27
C TRP A 202 -5.60 -10.22 -18.96
N ARG A 203 -6.57 -9.66 -18.20
CA ARG A 203 -7.69 -8.89 -18.75
C ARG A 203 -7.55 -7.38 -18.52
N VAL A 204 -6.92 -7.00 -17.42
CA VAL A 204 -6.63 -5.58 -17.12
C VAL A 204 -5.37 -5.15 -17.87
N ARG A 205 -5.50 -4.13 -18.73
CA ARG A 205 -4.37 -3.54 -19.47
C ARG A 205 -3.47 -2.76 -18.53
N SER A 206 -2.16 -2.75 -18.79
CA SER A 206 -1.24 -1.95 -17.99
C SER A 206 -1.37 -0.47 -18.34
N ALA A 207 -1.33 0.39 -17.34
CA ALA A 207 -1.05 1.81 -17.51
C ALA A 207 0.39 2.01 -17.06
N TYR A 208 1.31 2.15 -18.01
CA TYR A 208 2.63 2.71 -17.68
C TYR A 208 2.51 4.23 -17.74
N PRO A 209 3.04 4.96 -16.75
CA PRO A 209 3.23 6.39 -16.94
C PRO A 209 4.26 6.58 -18.06
N ASP A 210 3.88 7.36 -19.07
CA ASP A 210 4.78 7.88 -20.10
C ASP A 210 5.86 8.79 -19.49
#